data_AF-A0A521ZUT4-F1
#
_entry.id   AF-A0A521ZUT4-F1
#
_cell.length_a   1.000
_cell.length_b   1.000
_cell.length_c   1.000
_cell.angle_alpha   90.00
_cell.angle_beta   90.00
_cell.angle_gamma   90.00
#
_symmetry.space_group_name_H-M   'P 1'
#
loop_
_entity.id
_entity.type
_entity.pdbx_description
1 polymer ?
#
loop_
_entity_poly.entity_id
_entity_poly.type
_entity_poly.pdbx_seq_one_letter_code
_entity_poly.pdbx_strand_id
1 'polypeptide(L)'
;MDAKSKILLLVFVILIIGSVGFTYWRIMVQRDYAISAQTDCDPYVDKCFIWECDPNSTVEGEACTGDPEADIWYYQVVNRKAANIPSCDPNKDEECQALVCPEGEVGCETIFCDETTKEDQGVECSDPVQYAEENPIEEEECDPESEEECPAVAEECDPESEEKCPVAEEDVEATDDAEAEEEAGAATGAVKDVESAAAATSATVVGAIKDAL
;
A
#
# COMPACT_ATOMS: atom_id res chain seq x y z
N MET A 1 39.75 -34.27 18.64
CA MET A 1 38.39 -34.10 19.19
C MET A 1 37.90 -35.44 19.67
N ASP A 2 37.75 -35.57 20.98
CA ASP A 2 37.13 -36.74 21.62
C ASP A 2 35.71 -36.97 21.08
N ALA A 3 35.26 -38.23 21.10
CA ALA A 3 33.92 -38.60 20.63
C ALA A 3 32.81 -37.80 21.35
N LYS A 4 33.04 -37.45 22.62
CA LYS A 4 32.14 -36.61 23.43
C LYS A 4 32.05 -35.18 22.89
N SER A 5 33.19 -34.57 22.53
CA SER A 5 33.23 -33.22 21.94
C SER A 5 32.57 -33.17 20.56
N LYS A 6 32.66 -34.24 19.76
CA LYS A 6 31.98 -34.31 18.45
C LYS A 6 30.46 -34.33 18.58
N ILE A 7 29.92 -35.05 19.57
CA ILE A 7 28.49 -35.11 19.83
C ILE A 7 27.97 -33.73 20.26
N LEU A 8 28.67 -33.06 21.17
CA LEU A 8 28.30 -31.70 21.59
C LEU A 8 28.32 -30.72 20.42
N LEU A 9 29.33 -30.78 19.56
CA LEU A 9 29.44 -29.92 18.38
C LEU A 9 28.31 -30.20 17.38
N LEU A 10 27.96 -31.47 17.16
CA LEU A 10 26.85 -31.85 16.28
C LEU A 10 25.50 -31.33 16.80
N VAL A 11 25.23 -31.48 18.09
CA VAL A 11 24.01 -30.93 18.70
C VAL A 11 23.97 -29.41 18.57
N PHE A 12 25.10 -28.74 18.78
CA PHE A 12 25.20 -27.29 18.64
C PHE A 12 24.92 -26.83 17.19
N VAL A 13 25.45 -27.53 16.19
CA VAL A 13 25.20 -27.23 14.78
C VAL A 13 23.72 -27.44 14.43
N ILE A 14 23.09 -28.52 14.90
CA ILE A 14 21.66 -28.77 14.67
C ILE A 14 20.80 -27.67 15.32
N LEU A 15 21.15 -27.22 16.53
CA LEU A 15 20.44 -26.13 17.19
C LEU A 15 20.56 -24.81 16.43
N ILE A 16 21.74 -24.50 15.88
CA ILE A 16 21.94 -23.31 15.04
C ILE A 16 21.08 -23.41 13.78
N ILE A 17 21.16 -24.51 13.04
CA ILE A 17 20.39 -24.71 11.80
C ILE A 17 18.89 -24.69 12.09
N GLY A 18 18.44 -25.31 13.18
CA GLY A 18 17.05 -25.30 13.61
C GLY A 18 16.56 -23.89 13.94
N SER A 19 17.36 -23.10 14.66
CA SER A 19 17.03 -21.70 15.00
C SER A 19 16.94 -20.81 13.76
N VAL A 20 17.94 -20.91 12.86
CA VAL A 20 17.96 -20.14 11.60
C VAL A 20 16.82 -20.57 10.69
N GLY A 21 16.57 -21.88 10.54
CA GLY A 21 15.49 -22.41 9.72
C GLY A 21 14.10 -22.00 10.23
N PHE A 22 13.89 -22.02 11.54
CA PHE A 22 12.64 -21.56 12.15
C PHE A 22 12.42 -20.06 11.93
N THR A 23 13.46 -19.26 12.10
CA THR A 23 13.40 -17.80 11.87
C THR A 23 13.15 -17.48 10.40
N TYR A 24 13.82 -18.18 9.49
CA TYR A 24 13.61 -18.03 8.04
C TYR A 24 12.18 -18.37 7.65
N TRP A 25 11.63 -19.48 8.17
CA TRP A 25 10.24 -19.85 7.90
C TRP A 25 9.25 -18.80 8.41
N ARG A 26 9.48 -18.25 9.61
CA ARG A 26 8.62 -17.19 10.16
C ARG A 26 8.65 -15.91 9.31
N ILE A 27 9.83 -15.46 8.90
CA ILE A 27 9.96 -14.19 8.16
C ILE A 27 9.52 -14.35 6.70
N MET A 28 10.02 -15.37 6.00
CA MET A 28 9.82 -15.50 4.55
C MET A 28 8.51 -16.19 4.18
N VAL A 29 8.08 -17.20 4.95
CA VAL A 29 6.89 -17.99 4.61
C VAL A 29 5.66 -17.44 5.32
N GLN A 30 5.74 -17.17 6.62
CA GLN A 30 4.61 -16.55 7.33
C GLN A 30 4.49 -15.04 7.11
N ARG A 31 5.49 -14.39 6.49
CA ARG A 31 5.53 -12.93 6.28
C ARG A 31 5.27 -12.17 7.58
N ASP A 32 5.87 -12.62 8.68
CA ASP A 32 5.69 -12.02 10.00
C ASP A 32 6.65 -10.84 10.21
N TYR A 33 6.48 -9.80 9.40
CA TYR A 33 7.15 -8.51 9.52
C TYR A 33 6.17 -7.40 9.14
N ALA A 34 6.41 -6.19 9.65
CA ALA A 34 5.65 -5.00 9.27
C ALA A 34 6.28 -4.36 8.02
N ILE A 35 5.45 -3.89 7.12
CA ILE A 35 5.82 -3.08 5.97
C ILE A 35 5.32 -1.67 6.24
N SER A 36 6.20 -0.69 6.03
CA SER A 36 5.87 0.72 5.99
C SER A 36 5.98 1.17 4.54
N ALA A 37 4.92 1.74 4.00
CA ALA A 37 4.88 2.23 2.63
C ALA A 37 4.26 3.62 2.59
N GLN A 38 4.77 4.47 1.70
CA GLN A 38 4.14 5.74 1.38
C GLN A 38 3.04 5.47 0.36
N THR A 39 1.85 6.01 0.59
CA THR A 39 0.73 5.97 -0.35
C THR A 39 0.24 7.38 -0.61
N ASP A 40 -0.46 7.58 -1.72
CA ASP A 40 -1.13 8.84 -2.01
C ASP A 40 -2.07 9.22 -0.87
N CYS A 41 -2.13 10.52 -0.60
CA CYS A 41 -2.96 11.13 0.43
C CYS A 41 -3.70 12.30 -0.21
N ASP A 42 -4.98 12.45 0.11
CA ASP A 42 -5.80 13.53 -0.41
C ASP A 42 -5.65 14.79 0.45
N PRO A 43 -4.97 15.85 -0.05
CA PRO A 43 -4.75 17.07 0.72
C PRO A 43 -6.03 17.90 0.94
N TYR A 44 -7.14 17.63 0.25
CA TYR A 44 -8.41 18.31 0.49
C TYR A 44 -9.14 17.80 1.74
N VAL A 45 -8.87 16.56 2.13
CA VAL A 45 -9.60 15.88 3.21
C VAL A 45 -8.69 15.62 4.41
N ASP A 46 -7.46 15.18 4.15
CA ASP A 46 -6.55 14.65 5.17
C ASP A 46 -5.27 15.47 5.33
N LYS A 47 -4.65 15.38 6.52
CA LYS A 47 -3.35 15.99 6.81
C LYS A 47 -2.23 15.10 6.29
N CYS A 48 -1.73 15.43 5.11
CA CYS A 48 -0.71 14.66 4.42
C CYS A 48 0.70 15.14 4.78
N PHE A 49 1.67 14.26 4.65
CA PHE A 49 3.08 14.64 4.62
C PHE A 49 3.37 15.31 3.27
N ILE A 50 4.12 16.41 3.32
CA ILE A 50 4.58 17.13 2.15
C ILE A 50 6.03 16.72 1.88
N TRP A 51 6.30 16.42 0.63
CA TRP A 51 7.67 16.36 0.14
C TRP A 51 7.80 17.31 -1.04
N GLU A 52 8.95 17.98 -1.09
CA GLU A 52 9.32 18.90 -2.15
C GLU A 52 10.64 18.44 -2.77
N CYS A 53 10.75 18.57 -4.08
CA CYS A 53 11.96 18.22 -4.80
C CYS A 53 13.15 19.09 -4.37
N ASP A 54 14.36 18.51 -4.40
CA ASP A 54 15.57 19.30 -4.18
C ASP A 54 15.96 19.96 -5.51
N PRO A 55 15.96 21.30 -5.59
CA PRO A 55 16.31 22.03 -6.81
C PRO A 55 17.76 21.82 -7.25
N ASN A 56 18.62 21.26 -6.40
CA ASN A 56 20.01 20.94 -6.71
C ASN A 56 20.23 19.46 -7.06
N SER A 57 19.22 18.60 -6.88
CA SER A 57 19.36 17.18 -7.23
C SER A 57 19.36 17.01 -8.74
N THR A 58 20.25 16.15 -9.23
CA THR A 58 20.31 15.73 -10.64
C THR A 58 19.91 14.27 -10.82
N VAL A 59 19.36 13.67 -9.76
CA VAL A 59 18.88 12.28 -9.75
C VAL A 59 17.45 12.27 -10.26
N GLU A 60 17.19 11.45 -11.28
CA GLU A 60 15.83 11.21 -11.80
C GLU A 60 14.90 10.74 -10.66
N GLY A 61 13.79 11.45 -10.45
CA GLY A 61 12.85 11.21 -9.36
C GLY A 61 13.06 12.07 -8.11
N GLU A 62 14.17 12.81 -8.02
CA GLU A 62 14.42 13.80 -6.95
C GLU A 62 14.65 15.22 -7.50
N ALA A 63 15.01 15.31 -8.78
CA ALA A 63 15.22 16.57 -9.48
C ALA A 63 13.89 17.27 -9.76
N CYS A 64 13.83 18.56 -9.45
CA CYS A 64 12.69 19.41 -9.78
C CYS A 64 12.52 19.55 -11.30
N THR A 65 11.28 19.45 -11.74
CA THR A 65 10.84 19.66 -13.12
C THR A 65 10.67 21.14 -13.46
N GLY A 66 10.52 22.00 -12.43
CA GLY A 66 10.25 23.43 -12.55
C GLY A 66 8.76 23.77 -12.59
N ASP A 67 7.90 22.77 -12.44
CA ASP A 67 6.46 22.90 -12.28
C ASP A 67 6.09 22.62 -10.81
N PRO A 68 5.60 23.62 -10.04
CA PRO A 68 5.33 23.46 -8.61
C PRO A 68 4.35 22.33 -8.29
N GLU A 69 3.39 22.02 -9.17
CA GLU A 69 2.42 20.95 -8.92
C GLU A 69 3.03 19.55 -9.09
N ALA A 70 4.00 19.40 -10.00
CA ALA A 70 4.73 18.14 -10.19
C ALA A 70 5.92 18.00 -9.22
N ASP A 71 6.34 19.10 -8.62
CA ASP A 71 7.51 19.22 -7.74
C ASP A 71 7.15 19.03 -6.25
N ILE A 72 5.85 18.97 -5.92
CA ILE A 72 5.31 18.74 -4.58
C ILE A 72 4.46 17.48 -4.59
N TRP A 73 4.63 16.60 -3.60
CA TRP A 73 3.74 15.46 -3.42
C TRP A 73 3.21 15.31 -2.00
N TYR A 74 1.95 14.90 -1.93
CA TYR A 74 1.21 14.67 -0.69
C TYR A 74 1.06 13.18 -0.46
N TYR A 75 1.62 12.70 0.64
CA TYR A 75 1.61 11.28 0.95
C TYR A 75 1.23 11.02 2.40
N GLN A 76 0.80 9.80 2.65
CA GLN A 76 0.59 9.25 4.00
C GLN A 76 1.44 7.99 4.15
N VAL A 77 1.65 7.55 5.39
CA VAL A 77 2.42 6.34 5.65
C VAL A 77 1.50 5.25 6.15
N VAL A 78 1.46 4.12 5.46
CA VAL A 78 0.71 2.94 5.88
C VAL A 78 1.68 1.91 6.45
N ASN A 79 1.45 1.55 7.71
CA ASN A 79 2.14 0.45 8.38
C ASN A 79 1.20 -0.75 8.43
N ARG A 80 1.54 -1.84 7.73
CA ARG A 80 0.72 -3.04 7.66
C ARG A 80 1.55 -4.30 7.86
N LYS A 81 0.95 -5.34 8.44
CA LYS A 81 1.58 -6.66 8.53
C LYS A 81 1.64 -7.34 7.17
N ALA A 82 2.83 -7.73 6.72
CA ALA A 82 3.07 -8.34 5.41
C ALA A 82 2.27 -9.63 5.17
N ALA A 83 1.95 -10.37 6.23
CA ALA A 83 1.11 -11.56 6.19
C ALA A 83 -0.30 -11.30 5.66
N ASN A 84 -0.83 -10.09 5.88
CA ASN A 84 -2.19 -9.70 5.52
C ASN A 84 -2.27 -9.05 4.14
N ILE A 85 -1.13 -8.69 3.54
CA ILE A 85 -1.10 -8.07 2.22
C ILE A 85 -1.40 -9.15 1.15
N PRO A 86 -2.43 -8.96 0.32
CA PRO A 86 -2.72 -9.88 -0.78
C PRO A 86 -1.60 -9.86 -1.82
N SER A 87 -1.36 -10.99 -2.49
CA SER A 87 -0.46 -11.04 -3.63
C SER A 87 -1.17 -10.47 -4.86
N CYS A 88 -0.94 -9.20 -5.15
CA CYS A 88 -1.48 -8.53 -6.32
C CYS A 88 -0.66 -8.90 -7.57
N ASP A 89 -1.29 -9.50 -8.58
CA ASP A 89 -0.67 -9.66 -9.91
C ASP A 89 -1.05 -8.45 -10.78
N PRO A 90 -0.11 -7.56 -11.13
CA PRO A 90 -0.43 -6.35 -11.91
C PRO A 90 -0.95 -6.66 -13.31
N ASN A 91 -0.85 -7.91 -13.79
CA ASN A 91 -1.39 -8.31 -15.09
C ASN A 91 -2.82 -8.84 -15.02
N LYS A 92 -3.39 -9.02 -13.82
CA LYS A 92 -4.70 -9.66 -13.63
C LYS A 92 -5.60 -8.90 -12.66
N ASP A 93 -5.00 -8.23 -11.68
CA ASP A 93 -5.70 -7.62 -10.55
C ASP A 93 -5.43 -6.10 -10.55
N GLU A 94 -6.14 -5.37 -11.41
CA GLU A 94 -6.02 -3.92 -11.52
C GLU A 94 -6.56 -3.18 -10.27
N GLU A 95 -7.54 -3.77 -9.57
CA GLU A 95 -8.16 -3.18 -8.37
C GLU A 95 -7.54 -3.66 -7.05
N CYS A 96 -6.31 -4.18 -7.07
CA CYS A 96 -5.75 -4.79 -5.89
C CYS A 96 -5.34 -3.75 -4.83
N GLN A 97 -6.07 -3.73 -3.71
CA GLN A 97 -5.82 -2.83 -2.58
C GLN A 97 -4.76 -3.39 -1.61
N ALA A 98 -3.51 -3.47 -2.06
CA ALA A 98 -2.40 -4.02 -1.25
C ALA A 98 -2.11 -3.20 0.02
N LEU A 99 -2.24 -1.88 -0.08
CA LEU A 99 -1.80 -0.91 0.93
C LEU A 99 -2.96 -0.14 1.58
N VAL A 100 -4.20 -0.60 1.39
CA VAL A 100 -5.36 -0.06 2.10
C VAL A 100 -5.59 -0.88 3.36
N CYS A 101 -5.77 -0.20 4.50
CA CYS A 101 -6.13 -0.84 5.75
C CYS A 101 -7.65 -1.10 5.81
N PRO A 102 -8.11 -2.36 5.84
CA PRO A 102 -9.51 -2.66 6.08
C PRO A 102 -9.87 -2.42 7.55
N GLU A 103 -11.15 -2.14 7.80
CA GLU A 103 -11.63 -1.84 9.14
C GLU A 103 -11.33 -2.97 10.14
N GLY A 104 -10.71 -2.61 11.26
CA GLY A 104 -10.41 -3.55 12.35
C GLY A 104 -9.25 -4.51 12.09
N GLU A 105 -8.44 -4.32 11.04
CA GLU A 105 -7.24 -5.15 10.82
C GLU A 105 -6.18 -4.92 11.90
N VAL A 106 -5.82 -5.99 12.62
CA VAL A 106 -4.79 -5.93 13.65
C VAL A 106 -3.41 -5.75 13.02
N GLY A 107 -2.75 -4.65 13.36
CA GLY A 107 -1.43 -4.32 12.84
C GLY A 107 -1.46 -3.67 11.46
N CYS A 108 -2.59 -3.04 11.09
CA CYS A 108 -2.67 -2.05 10.03
C CYS A 108 -2.98 -0.68 10.63
N GLU A 109 -2.14 0.31 10.37
CA GLU A 109 -2.34 1.69 10.77
C GLU A 109 -1.98 2.62 9.61
N THR A 110 -2.84 3.59 9.36
CA THR A 110 -2.52 4.73 8.48
C THR A 110 -2.06 5.87 9.37
N ILE A 111 -0.87 6.38 9.10
CA ILE A 111 -0.23 7.47 9.81
C ILE A 111 -0.33 8.70 8.93
N PHE A 112 -1.03 9.70 9.44
CA PHE A 112 -1.16 11.02 8.87
C PHE A 112 -0.13 11.97 9.49
N CYS A 113 0.07 13.13 8.87
CA CYS A 113 0.97 14.14 9.39
C CYS A 113 0.30 14.88 10.56
N ASP A 114 0.97 14.84 11.71
CA ASP A 114 0.59 15.51 12.95
C ASP A 114 1.84 16.15 13.58
N GLU A 115 1.67 16.98 14.60
CA GLU A 115 2.80 17.69 15.22
C GLU A 115 3.89 16.72 15.73
N THR A 116 3.52 15.52 16.17
CA THR A 116 4.47 14.50 16.63
C THR A 116 5.28 13.94 15.47
N THR A 117 4.60 13.47 14.42
CA THR A 117 5.27 12.88 13.24
C THR A 117 6.07 13.91 12.46
N LYS A 118 5.60 15.15 12.42
CA LYS A 118 6.32 16.32 11.88
C LYS A 118 7.67 16.52 12.56
N GLU A 119 7.70 16.58 13.89
CA GLU A 119 8.94 16.78 14.66
C GLU A 119 9.88 15.58 14.54
N ASP A 120 9.35 14.35 14.58
CA ASP A 120 10.14 13.12 14.52
C ASP A 120 10.82 12.92 13.16
N GLN A 121 10.15 13.30 12.07
CA GLN A 121 10.63 13.08 10.70
C GLN A 121 11.25 14.33 10.07
N GLY A 122 11.05 15.52 10.65
CA GLY A 122 11.55 16.79 10.11
C GLY A 122 10.91 17.16 8.77
N VAL A 123 9.64 16.81 8.60
CA VAL A 123 8.83 17.00 7.38
C VAL A 123 7.81 18.12 7.59
N GLU A 124 7.16 18.58 6.52
CA GLU A 124 6.03 19.51 6.62
C GLU A 124 4.69 18.77 6.44
N CYS A 125 3.63 19.33 7.02
CA CYS A 125 2.28 18.78 6.94
C CYS A 125 1.40 19.70 6.11
N SER A 126 0.53 19.14 5.27
CA SER A 126 -0.54 19.91 4.64
C SER A 126 -1.62 20.27 5.67
N ASP A 127 -2.28 21.41 5.42
CA ASP A 127 -3.52 21.77 6.10
C ASP A 127 -4.66 21.76 5.06
N PRO A 128 -5.67 20.91 5.22
CA PRO A 128 -6.74 20.78 4.23
C PRO A 128 -7.51 22.06 3.97
N VAL A 129 -7.70 22.90 4.98
CA VAL A 129 -8.43 24.16 4.85
C VAL A 129 -7.60 25.14 4.03
N GLN A 130 -6.31 25.28 4.34
CA GLN A 130 -5.43 26.14 3.56
C GLN A 130 -5.27 25.63 2.12
N TYR A 131 -5.11 24.32 1.95
CA TYR A 131 -4.95 23.72 0.63
C TYR A 131 -6.17 23.97 -0.27
N ALA A 132 -7.39 23.82 0.27
CA ALA A 132 -8.63 24.09 -0.45
C ALA A 132 -8.84 25.59 -0.78
N GLU A 133 -8.32 26.50 0.04
CA GLU A 133 -8.34 27.95 -0.25
C GLU A 133 -7.35 28.34 -1.36
N GLU A 134 -6.18 27.70 -1.38
CA GLU A 134 -5.11 27.96 -2.36
C GLU A 134 -5.37 27.25 -3.70
N ASN A 135 -6.09 26.12 -3.67
CA ASN A 135 -6.47 25.31 -4.81
C ASN A 135 -8.00 25.13 -4.82
N PRO A 136 -8.77 26.19 -5.13
CA PRO A 136 -10.21 26.04 -5.25
C PRO A 136 -10.52 25.05 -6.37
N ILE A 137 -11.41 24.10 -6.08
CA ILE A 137 -11.94 23.19 -7.11
C ILE A 137 -12.63 24.09 -8.13
N GLU A 138 -12.03 24.24 -9.32
CA GLU A 138 -12.71 24.88 -10.43
C GLU A 138 -13.89 23.97 -10.76
N GLU A 139 -15.09 24.39 -10.38
CA GLU A 139 -16.31 23.82 -10.94
C GLU A 139 -16.14 23.97 -12.45
N GLU A 140 -15.93 22.86 -13.16
CA GLU A 140 -15.98 22.86 -14.62
C GLU A 140 -17.31 23.50 -14.99
N GLU A 141 -17.26 24.77 -15.42
CA GLU A 141 -18.41 25.44 -16.01
C GLU A 141 -18.82 24.53 -17.16
N CYS A 142 -19.95 23.84 -16.99
CA CYS A 142 -20.53 23.01 -18.03
C CYS A 142 -20.67 23.88 -19.28
N ASP A 143 -19.75 23.73 -20.22
CA ASP A 143 -19.83 24.43 -21.49
C ASP A 143 -21.11 23.95 -22.17
N PRO A 144 -22.15 24.79 -22.30
CA PRO A 144 -23.41 24.36 -22.90
C PRO A 144 -23.26 24.01 -24.40
N GLU A 145 -22.07 24.17 -24.99
CA GLU A 145 -21.75 23.74 -26.35
C GLU A 145 -21.02 22.39 -26.44
N SER A 146 -20.67 21.75 -25.32
CA SER A 146 -20.09 20.39 -25.28
C SER A 146 -21.19 19.33 -25.12
N GLU A 147 -21.30 18.40 -26.08
CA GLU A 147 -22.26 17.27 -26.04
C GLU A 147 -21.83 16.11 -25.11
N GLU A 148 -20.82 16.28 -24.25
CA GLU A 148 -20.49 15.26 -23.25
C GLU A 148 -21.42 15.33 -22.04
N GLU A 149 -22.20 14.27 -21.85
CA GLU A 149 -23.19 14.11 -20.79
C GLU A 149 -22.55 14.21 -19.39
N CYS A 150 -22.85 15.28 -18.65
CA CYS A 150 -22.56 15.35 -17.23
C CYS A 150 -23.47 14.36 -16.46
N PRO A 151 -22.95 13.56 -15.51
CA PRO A 151 -23.81 12.86 -14.58
C PRO A 151 -24.52 13.89 -13.70
N ALA A 152 -25.85 13.88 -13.72
CA ALA A 152 -26.67 14.77 -12.92
C ALA A 152 -26.29 14.66 -11.44
N VAL A 153 -25.70 15.73 -10.91
CA VAL A 153 -25.52 15.94 -9.47
C VAL A 153 -26.92 15.83 -8.85
N ALA A 154 -27.09 14.87 -7.95
CA ALA A 154 -28.34 14.71 -7.22
C ALA A 154 -28.66 16.02 -6.51
N GLU A 155 -29.83 16.60 -6.80
CA GLU A 155 -30.34 17.78 -6.11
C GLU A 155 -30.29 17.58 -4.59
N GLU A 156 -29.50 18.41 -3.91
CA GLU A 156 -29.59 18.53 -2.46
C GLU A 156 -30.97 19.08 -2.08
N CYS A 157 -31.69 18.33 -1.25
CA CYS A 157 -32.98 18.73 -0.72
C CYS A 157 -32.80 19.88 0.28
N ASP A 158 -33.25 21.08 -0.09
CA ASP A 158 -33.35 22.24 0.80
C ASP A 158 -34.35 21.96 1.95
N PRO A 159 -33.94 22.04 3.23
CA PRO A 159 -34.78 21.69 4.37
C PRO A 159 -35.81 22.77 4.78
N GLU A 160 -35.94 23.90 4.07
CA GLU A 160 -36.86 24.98 4.44
C GLU A 160 -38.08 25.16 3.51
N SER A 161 -38.25 24.32 2.48
CA SER A 161 -39.48 24.33 1.68
C SER A 161 -40.52 23.30 2.18
N GLU A 162 -41.72 23.76 2.54
CA GLU A 162 -42.85 22.90 2.95
C GLU A 162 -43.50 22.12 1.79
N GLU A 163 -42.75 21.80 0.73
CA GLU A 163 -43.25 21.00 -0.38
C GLU A 163 -42.95 19.51 -0.17
N LYS A 164 -44.02 18.75 -0.06
CA LYS A 164 -44.06 17.33 0.33
C LYS A 164 -43.32 16.45 -0.68
N CYS A 165 -42.20 15.86 -0.27
CA CYS A 165 -41.52 14.79 -1.02
C CYS A 165 -42.49 13.62 -1.29
N PRO A 166 -42.55 13.06 -2.52
CA PRO A 166 -43.21 11.80 -2.75
C PRO A 166 -42.39 10.67 -2.14
N VAL A 167 -42.99 9.98 -1.16
CA VAL A 167 -42.51 8.69 -0.67
C VAL A 167 -42.68 7.69 -1.81
N ALA A 168 -41.58 7.13 -2.31
CA ALA A 168 -41.63 5.92 -3.13
C ALA A 168 -41.76 4.72 -2.18
N GLU A 169 -42.99 4.30 -1.92
CA GLU A 169 -43.28 2.98 -1.35
C GLU A 169 -43.27 1.92 -2.48
N GLU A 170 -42.48 0.88 -2.23
CA GLU A 170 -42.61 -0.54 -2.63
C GLU A 170 -43.11 -0.91 -4.04
N ASP A 171 -42.28 -1.67 -4.76
CA ASP A 171 -42.79 -2.86 -5.42
C ASP A 171 -41.88 -4.07 -5.12
N VAL A 172 -42.50 -5.00 -4.41
CA VAL A 172 -42.06 -6.35 -4.09
C VAL A 172 -42.36 -7.22 -5.30
N GLU A 173 -41.39 -7.93 -5.88
CA GLU A 173 -41.67 -9.26 -6.44
C GLU A 173 -40.55 -10.24 -6.08
N ALA A 174 -40.96 -11.23 -5.29
CA ALA A 174 -40.22 -12.43 -4.96
C ALA A 174 -40.48 -13.49 -6.05
N THR A 175 -39.44 -14.23 -6.45
CA THR A 175 -39.57 -15.62 -6.90
C THR A 175 -38.44 -16.46 -6.32
N ASP A 176 -38.78 -17.25 -5.31
CA ASP A 176 -38.09 -18.48 -4.93
C ASP A 176 -38.10 -19.48 -6.11
N ASP A 177 -37.01 -20.21 -6.33
CA ASP A 177 -37.00 -21.65 -6.01
C ASP A 177 -35.58 -22.24 -6.12
N ALA A 178 -35.34 -23.17 -5.20
CA ALA A 178 -34.09 -23.86 -4.94
C ALA A 178 -33.85 -25.02 -5.91
N GLU A 179 -32.60 -25.47 -6.02
CA GLU A 179 -32.23 -26.87 -5.70
C GLU A 179 -30.70 -27.04 -5.62
N ALA A 180 -30.30 -27.74 -4.58
CA ALA A 180 -28.94 -28.21 -4.30
C ALA A 180 -28.56 -29.37 -5.23
N GLU A 181 -27.27 -29.70 -5.33
CA GLU A 181 -26.72 -31.04 -5.05
C GLU A 181 -25.18 -30.98 -4.94
N GLU A 182 -24.66 -31.77 -3.99
CA GLU A 182 -23.25 -32.12 -3.78
C GLU A 182 -22.65 -32.86 -4.98
N GLU A 183 -21.31 -32.89 -5.09
CA GLU A 183 -20.56 -34.15 -5.04
C GLU A 183 -19.04 -33.88 -5.01
N ALA A 184 -18.35 -34.80 -4.33
CA ALA A 184 -16.93 -34.77 -4.00
C ALA A 184 -16.07 -35.36 -5.14
N GLY A 185 -14.76 -35.09 -5.12
CA GLY A 185 -13.83 -35.75 -6.05
C GLY A 185 -12.36 -35.44 -5.84
N ALA A 186 -11.71 -36.28 -5.04
CA ALA A 186 -10.26 -36.32 -4.84
C ALA A 186 -9.51 -36.98 -6.02
N ALA A 187 -8.28 -36.52 -6.32
CA ALA A 187 -7.11 -37.30 -6.82
C ALA A 187 -5.93 -36.34 -7.07
N THR A 188 -4.87 -36.33 -6.24
CA THR A 188 -3.60 -37.07 -6.40
C THR A 188 -2.95 -36.98 -7.78
N GLY A 189 -1.75 -36.40 -7.85
CA GLY A 189 -0.87 -36.47 -9.02
C GLY A 189 0.49 -35.81 -8.81
N ALA A 190 1.48 -36.60 -8.38
CA ALA A 190 2.88 -36.21 -8.22
C ALA A 190 3.66 -36.30 -9.54
N VAL A 191 4.53 -35.33 -9.84
CA VAL A 191 5.74 -35.46 -10.70
C VAL A 191 6.74 -34.37 -10.24
N LYS A 192 7.76 -34.70 -9.43
CA LYS A 192 9.17 -34.98 -9.78
C LYS A 192 9.95 -33.87 -10.52
N ASP A 193 10.89 -33.30 -9.76
CA ASP A 193 12.34 -33.12 -10.04
C ASP A 193 12.81 -32.74 -11.46
N VAL A 194 13.44 -31.56 -11.59
CA VAL A 194 14.70 -31.26 -12.32
C VAL A 194 15.26 -29.95 -11.71
N GLU A 195 16.25 -29.96 -10.82
CA GLU A 195 17.70 -29.95 -11.06
C GLU A 195 18.27 -28.62 -11.61
N SER A 196 19.05 -27.94 -10.74
CA SER A 196 20.33 -27.24 -11.00
C SER A 196 20.42 -26.11 -12.04
N ALA A 197 20.87 -24.93 -11.61
CA ALA A 197 22.24 -24.47 -11.88
C ALA A 197 22.55 -23.12 -11.22
N ALA A 198 23.80 -23.02 -10.77
CA ALA A 198 24.44 -21.88 -10.13
C ALA A 198 24.86 -20.77 -11.13
N ALA A 199 24.96 -19.53 -10.64
CA ALA A 199 26.03 -18.56 -10.91
C ALA A 199 25.68 -17.26 -10.14
N ALA A 200 26.37 -16.89 -9.07
CA ALA A 200 27.68 -16.23 -9.06
C ALA A 200 27.68 -14.86 -9.77
N THR A 201 27.46 -13.78 -9.02
CA THR A 201 28.00 -12.47 -9.43
C THR A 201 28.50 -11.66 -8.24
N SER A 202 29.79 -11.35 -8.37
CA SER A 202 30.75 -10.65 -7.54
C SER A 202 30.30 -9.33 -6.90
N ALA A 203 30.67 -9.16 -5.63
CA ALA A 203 30.74 -7.87 -4.95
C ALA A 203 32.03 -7.14 -5.37
N THR A 204 31.88 -5.95 -5.94
CA THR A 204 32.98 -5.00 -6.17
C THR A 204 33.02 -4.02 -5.01
N VAL A 205 34.05 -4.14 -4.17
CA VAL A 205 34.40 -3.11 -3.17
C VAL A 205 35.33 -2.11 -3.87
N VAL A 206 34.85 -0.90 -4.16
CA VAL A 206 35.70 0.23 -4.53
C VAL A 206 36.08 0.95 -3.24
N GLY A 207 37.35 0.81 -2.85
CA GLY A 207 37.96 1.51 -1.74
C GLY A 207 38.24 2.98 -2.08
N ALA A 208 38.05 3.79 -1.05
CA ALA A 208 38.13 5.24 -1.03
C ALA A 208 39.44 5.85 -1.54
N ILE A 209 39.26 6.97 -2.22
CA ILE A 209 40.25 8.03 -2.50
C ILE A 209 40.57 8.74 -1.18
N LYS A 210 41.86 8.85 -0.83
CA LYS A 210 42.34 9.92 0.04
C LYS A 210 43.81 10.24 -0.23
N ASP A 211 44.02 10.94 -1.34
CA ASP A 211 45.17 11.84 -1.48
C ASP A 211 44.75 13.21 -0.94
N ALA A 212 45.43 13.68 0.10
CA ALA A 212 45.40 15.07 0.52
C ALA A 212 46.85 15.50 0.79
N LEU A 213 47.35 16.28 -0.16
CA LEU A 213 48.54 17.12 -0.10
C LEU A 213 48.05 18.57 -0.22
#